data_AF-A0A1F8GBR0-F1
#
_entry.id   AF-A0A1F8GBR0-F1
#
_cell.length_a   1.000
_cell.length_b   1.000
_cell.length_c   1.000
_cell.angle_alpha   90.00
_cell.angle_beta   90.00
_cell.angle_gamma   90.00
#
_symmetry.space_group_name_H-M   'P 1'
#
loop_
_entity.id
_entity.type
_entity.pdbx_description
1 polymer ?
#
loop_
_entity_poly.entity_id
_entity_poly.type
_entity_poly.pdbx_seq_one_letter_code
_entity_poly.pdbx_strand_id
1 'polypeptide(L)'
;MLTAVGSDPSDWEGKYIKFYLSEDQPKSGKTSIWEVTAKAGGFLGQVRWFARWRKYSFFPAPDCVFEEVCLGDIGDFLKWATHSHKHGV
;
A
#
# COMPACT_ATOMS: atom_id res chain seq x y z
N MET A 1 -6.41 8.70 19.42
CA MET A 1 -5.70 9.86 18.84
C MET A 1 -5.32 9.46 17.42
N LEU A 2 -6.05 9.95 16.41
CA LEU A 2 -5.81 9.59 15.00
C LEU A 2 -4.59 10.38 14.53
N THR A 3 -3.43 9.74 14.36
CA THR A 3 -2.33 10.32 13.60
C THR A 3 -2.68 10.19 12.13
N ALA A 4 -3.15 11.28 11.53
CA ALA A 4 -3.19 11.42 10.08
C ALA A 4 -1.74 11.42 9.57
N VAL A 5 -1.30 10.28 9.06
CA VAL A 5 -0.02 10.14 8.37
C VAL A 5 -0.25 10.51 6.91
N GLY A 6 0.43 11.56 6.46
CA GLY A 6 0.85 11.81 5.08
C GLY A 6 -0.25 12.13 4.07
N SER A 7 -0.31 13.40 3.64
CA SER A 7 -0.89 13.79 2.35
C SER A 7 0.02 13.43 1.16
N ASP A 8 1.25 12.99 1.43
CA ASP A 8 2.22 12.52 0.45
C ASP A 8 2.34 10.98 0.51
N PRO A 9 2.15 10.26 -0.61
CA PRO A 9 2.29 8.81 -0.66
C PRO A 9 3.65 8.27 -0.21
N SER A 10 4.70 9.10 -0.16
CA SER A 10 6.06 8.71 0.20
C SER A 10 6.33 8.56 1.71
N ASP A 11 5.43 9.08 2.57
CA ASP A 11 5.63 9.10 4.02
C ASP A 11 4.81 8.03 4.77
N TRP A 12 4.07 7.19 4.05
CA TRP A 12 3.14 6.29 4.70
C TRP A 12 3.86 5.04 5.24
N GLU A 13 4.02 4.99 6.57
CA GLU A 13 4.69 3.91 7.28
C GLU A 13 3.77 3.29 8.34
N GLY A 14 3.74 1.96 8.38
CA GLY A 14 3.16 1.20 9.48
C GLY A 14 4.13 1.03 10.64
N LYS A 15 3.78 0.20 11.63
CA LYS A 15 4.66 -0.08 12.77
C LYS A 15 5.93 -0.80 12.35
N TYR A 16 5.80 -1.85 11.54
CA TYR A 16 6.91 -2.73 11.12
C TYR A 16 7.20 -2.68 9.62
N ILE A 17 6.36 -2.00 8.85
CA ILE A 17 6.38 -2.02 7.39
C ILE A 17 6.38 -0.59 6.83
N LYS A 18 6.86 -0.44 5.60
CA LYS A 18 6.88 0.82 4.86
C LYS A 18 6.32 0.62 3.46
N PHE A 19 5.77 1.69 2.90
CA PHE A 19 5.13 1.70 1.60
C PHE A 19 5.85 2.70 0.71
N TYR A 20 6.31 2.25 -0.45
CA TYR A 20 7.07 3.06 -1.39
C TYR A 20 6.39 3.04 -2.75
N LEU A 21 6.35 4.18 -3.44
CA LEU A 21 5.90 4.18 -4.83
C LEU A 21 6.89 3.35 -5.66
N SER A 22 6.41 2.32 -6.36
CA SER A 22 7.26 1.47 -7.18
C SER A 22 7.83 2.25 -8.36
N GLU A 23 9.03 1.92 -8.80
CA GLU A 23 9.60 2.45 -10.04
C GLU A 23 8.84 1.94 -11.28
N ASP A 24 8.23 0.76 -11.17
CA ASP A 24 7.50 0.07 -12.25
C ASP A 24 6.05 0.54 -12.39
N GLN A 25 5.82 1.86 -12.44
CA GLN A 25 4.47 2.40 -12.59
C GLN A 25 3.83 2.04 -13.95
N PRO A 26 2.51 1.79 -14.00
CA PRO A 26 1.81 1.60 -15.27
C PRO A 26 1.93 2.84 -16.15
N LYS A 27 2.30 2.65 -17.43
CA LYS A 27 2.42 3.74 -18.43
C LYS A 27 1.17 4.63 -18.56
N SER A 28 -0.01 4.10 -18.22
CA SER A 28 -1.25 4.86 -18.26
C SER A 28 -1.35 5.96 -17.19
N GLY A 29 -0.57 5.86 -16.09
CA GLY A 29 -0.64 6.77 -14.94
C GLY A 29 -1.95 6.75 -14.16
N LYS A 30 -2.92 5.91 -14.52
CA LYS A 30 -4.27 5.91 -13.93
C LYS A 30 -4.32 5.26 -12.55
N THR A 31 -3.42 4.33 -12.29
CA THR A 31 -3.37 3.55 -11.06
C THR A 31 -1.93 3.43 -10.64
N SER A 32 -1.66 3.64 -9.36
CA SER A 32 -0.32 3.55 -8.81
C SER A 32 0.00 2.12 -8.37
N ILE A 33 1.28 1.82 -8.23
CA ILE A 33 1.77 0.61 -7.59
C ILE A 33 2.66 1.02 -6.42
N TRP A 34 2.46 0.43 -5.26
CA TRP A 34 3.34 0.61 -4.12
C TRP A 34 3.99 -0.71 -3.73
N GLU A 35 5.26 -0.67 -3.39
CA GLU A 35 5.99 -1.77 -2.79
C GLU A 35 5.87 -1.69 -1.27
N VAL A 36 5.68 -2.85 -0.65
CA VAL A 36 5.62 -2.97 0.80
C VAL A 36 6.88 -3.71 1.26
N THR A 37 7.63 -3.10 2.16
CA THR A 37 8.86 -3.70 2.70
C THR A 37 8.83 -3.70 4.22
N ALA A 38 9.55 -4.64 4.83
CA ALA A 38 9.78 -4.61 6.26
C ALA A 38 10.80 -3.51 6.60
N LYS A 39 10.60 -2.82 7.73
CA LYS A 39 11.58 -1.85 8.26
C LYS A 39 12.93 -2.50 8.57
N ALA A 40 12.91 -3.78 8.93
CA ALA A 40 14.10 -4.60 9.14
C ALA A 40 14.78 -5.06 7.82
N GLY A 41 14.21 -4.69 6.67
CA GLY A 41 14.63 -5.14 5.34
C GLY A 41 13.81 -6.33 4.83
N GLY A 42 13.66 -6.42 3.51
CA GLY A 42 12.93 -7.49 2.84
C GLY A 42 11.64 -7.00 2.17
N PHE A 43 11.41 -7.51 0.96
CA PHE A 43 10.20 -7.22 0.18
C PHE A 43 9.05 -8.13 0.61
N LEU A 44 7.92 -7.53 0.93
CA LEU A 44 6.74 -8.23 1.47
C LEU A 44 5.62 -8.35 0.43
N GLY A 45 5.66 -7.56 -0.64
CA GLY A 45 4.65 -7.60 -1.69
C GLY A 45 4.36 -6.21 -2.26
N GLN A 46 3.24 -6.13 -2.99
CA GLN A 46 2.82 -4.90 -3.65
C GLN A 46 1.36 -4.57 -3.37
N VAL A 47 1.06 -3.29 -3.25
CA VAL A 47 -0.29 -2.76 -3.33
C VAL A 47 -0.52 -2.24 -4.74
N ARG A 48 -1.53 -2.77 -5.41
CA ARG A 48 -1.88 -2.37 -6.78
C ARG A 48 -3.38 -2.50 -7.03
N TRP A 49 -3.84 -1.83 -8.08
CA TRP A 49 -5.26 -1.83 -8.43
C TRP A 49 -5.73 -3.21 -8.89
N PHE A 50 -6.75 -3.73 -8.23
CA PHE A 50 -7.43 -4.96 -8.65
C PHE A 50 -8.71 -4.61 -9.41
N ALA A 51 -8.60 -4.61 -10.75
CA ALA A 51 -9.62 -4.10 -11.66
C ALA A 51 -11.02 -4.73 -11.46
N ARG A 52 -11.10 -6.02 -11.11
CA ARG A 52 -12.38 -6.72 -10.90
C ARG A 52 -13.16 -6.14 -9.73
N TRP A 53 -12.49 -5.70 -8.67
CA TRP A 53 -13.14 -5.11 -7.50
C TRP A 53 -13.17 -3.59 -7.52
N ARG A 54 -12.41 -2.96 -8.42
CA ARG A 54 -12.21 -1.51 -8.47
C ARG A 54 -11.78 -0.97 -7.11
N LYS A 55 -10.76 -1.62 -6.54
CA LYS A 55 -10.10 -1.27 -5.28
C LYS A 55 -8.62 -1.58 -5.37
N TYR A 56 -7.81 -0.90 -4.56
CA TYR A 56 -6.46 -1.36 -4.29
C TYR A 56 -6.51 -2.62 -3.44
N SER A 57 -5.58 -3.52 -3.69
CA SER A 57 -5.44 -4.77 -2.94
C SER A 57 -3.97 -5.09 -2.75
N PHE A 58 -3.66 -5.79 -1.67
CA PHE A 58 -2.33 -6.24 -1.38
C PHE A 58 -2.08 -7.60 -2.02
N PHE A 59 -0.95 -7.71 -2.71
CA PHE A 59 -0.45 -8.92 -3.36
C PHE A 59 0.85 -9.29 -2.64
N PRO A 60 0.78 -10.22 -1.68
CA PRO A 60 1.96 -10.59 -0.90
C PRO A 60 3.01 -11.25 -1.80
N ALA A 61 4.28 -11.09 -1.43
CA ALA A 61 5.33 -11.93 -1.97
C ALA A 61 5.11 -13.39 -1.54
N PRO A 62 5.65 -14.37 -2.29
CA PRO A 62 5.55 -15.78 -1.93
C PRO A 62 6.01 -16.05 -0.48
N ASP A 63 5.37 -17.02 0.17
CA ASP A 63 5.71 -17.51 1.51
C ASP A 63 5.72 -16.43 2.62
N CYS A 64 5.09 -15.27 2.38
CA CYS A 64 4.91 -14.25 3.40
C CYS A 64 3.71 -14.56 4.31
N VAL A 65 3.94 -14.43 5.61
CA VAL A 65 2.91 -14.51 6.65
C VAL A 65 2.82 -13.16 7.34
N PHE A 66 1.60 -12.69 7.55
CA PHE A 66 1.32 -11.40 8.19
C PHE A 66 0.51 -11.63 9.46
N GLU A 67 0.94 -10.99 10.54
CA GLU A 67 0.19 -10.92 11.80
C GLU A 67 -0.75 -9.70 11.82
N GLU A 68 -1.55 -9.58 12.88
CA GLU A 68 -2.64 -8.61 12.98
C GLU A 68 -2.24 -7.14 12.79
N VAL A 69 -1.06 -6.73 13.26
CA VAL A 69 -0.58 -5.35 13.18
C VAL A 69 -0.21 -5.03 11.73
N CYS A 70 0.60 -5.87 11.08
CA CYS A 70 0.92 -5.67 9.66
C CYS A 70 -0.33 -5.71 8.78
N LEU A 71 -1.27 -6.63 9.04
CA LEU A 71 -2.53 -6.70 8.31
C LEU A 71 -3.41 -5.46 8.54
N GLY A 72 -3.44 -4.96 9.77
CA GLY A 72 -4.15 -3.74 10.16
C GLY A 72 -3.59 -2.53 9.42
N ASP A 73 -2.27 -2.34 9.48
CA ASP A 73 -1.55 -1.29 8.75
C ASP A 73 -1.89 -1.41 7.26
N ILE A 74 -1.59 -2.53 6.59
CA ILE A 74 -1.92 -2.75 5.16
C ILE A 74 -3.39 -2.41 4.87
N GLY A 75 -4.32 -2.88 5.69
CA GLY A 75 -5.75 -2.61 5.52
C GLY A 75 -6.10 -1.12 5.51
N ASP A 76 -5.49 -0.34 6.39
CA ASP A 76 -5.67 1.11 6.43
C ASP A 76 -5.08 1.80 5.19
N PHE A 77 -3.98 1.28 4.63
CA PHE A 77 -3.47 1.77 3.34
C PHE A 77 -4.48 1.61 2.24
N LEU A 78 -5.05 0.40 2.15
CA LEU A 78 -5.91 0.02 1.04
C LEU A 78 -7.17 0.89 1.05
N LYS A 79 -7.67 1.23 2.24
CA LYS A 79 -8.78 2.17 2.43
C LYS A 79 -8.40 3.56 1.90
N TRP A 80 -7.28 4.11 2.35
CA TRP A 80 -6.80 5.42 1.90
C TRP A 80 -6.58 5.43 0.39
N ALA A 81 -5.74 4.53 -0.15
CA ALA A 81 -5.40 4.50 -1.58
C ALA A 81 -6.64 4.34 -2.48
N THR A 82 -7.59 3.50 -2.06
CA THR A 82 -8.86 3.32 -2.78
C THR A 82 -9.72 4.57 -2.72
N HIS A 83 -9.79 5.22 -1.55
CA HIS A 83 -10.53 6.45 -1.38
C HIS A 83 -9.93 7.57 -2.24
N SER A 84 -8.62 7.77 -2.19
CA SER A 84 -7.91 8.82 -2.94
C SER A 84 -8.08 8.66 -4.44
N HIS A 85 -7.89 7.45 -4.97
CA HIS A 85 -8.11 7.19 -6.41
C HIS A 85 -9.54 7.46 -6.87
N LYS A 86 -10.55 7.20 -6.02
CA LYS A 86 -11.96 7.41 -6.39
C LYS A 86 -12.39 8.88 -6.32
N HIS A 87 -11.75 9.67 -5.48
CA HIS A 87 -12.17 11.06 -5.21
C HIS A 87 -11.16 12.11 -5.71
N GLY A 88 -10.04 11.68 -6.30
CA GLY A 88 -9.07 12.58 -6.93
C GLY A 88 -8.36 13.52 -5.96
N VAL A 89 -8.15 13.06 -4.72
CA VAL A 89 -7.34 13.77 -3.71
C VAL A 89 -5.90 13.30 -3.71
#